data_AF-A0A3S4H879-F1
#
_entry.id   AF-A0A3S4H879-F1
#
_cell.length_a   1.000
_cell.length_b   1.000
_cell.length_c   1.000
_cell.angle_alpha   90.00
_cell.angle_beta   90.00
_cell.angle_gamma   90.00
#
_symmetry.space_group_name_H-M   'P 1'
#
loop_
_entity.id
_entity.type
_entity.pdbx_description
1 polymer ?
#
loop_
_entity_poly.entity_id
_entity_poly.type
_entity_poly.pdbx_seq_one_letter_code
_entity_poly.pdbx_strand_id
1 'polypeptide(L)'
;MAVLPNPHAQLAAPGDAPLDQAYFWQRMSRFIREDDVLVVENGTSGAAVGGMRMPDGVKVVNQPIWGSIGYTLPALLGTLMAAPQRRHMLFIGDGSFQLTAQEVSTLLRYEQKPIIFLINNDGYTIERYILGENSSYNDIGPWTTPNCRRCLIPRRGRSARRWKPASSWSWRWSTLHVRKRWRLSRSNCR
;
A
#
# COMPACT_ATOMS: atom_id res chain seq x y z
N MET A 1 1.63 -14.52 -21.95
CA MET A 1 1.28 -14.58 -20.52
C MET A 1 2.57 -14.76 -19.72
N ALA A 2 3.00 -13.77 -18.95
CA ALA A 2 4.13 -13.94 -18.04
C ALA A 2 3.71 -14.90 -16.92
N VAL A 3 4.35 -16.06 -16.82
CA VAL A 3 4.13 -17.02 -15.74
C VAL A 3 4.49 -16.33 -14.42
N LEU A 4 3.53 -16.22 -13.50
CA LEU A 4 3.82 -15.72 -12.16
C LEU A 4 4.83 -16.68 -11.50
N PRO A 5 5.95 -16.19 -10.96
CA PRO A 5 6.97 -17.05 -10.38
C PRO A 5 6.38 -17.89 -9.23
N ASN A 6 6.77 -19.17 -9.18
CA ASN A 6 6.28 -20.13 -8.19
C ASN A 6 6.33 -19.51 -6.76
N PRO A 7 5.21 -19.44 -6.02
CA PRO A 7 5.20 -18.89 -4.66
C PRO A 7 6.08 -19.68 -3.67
N HIS A 8 6.42 -20.93 -4.01
CA HIS A 8 7.35 -21.79 -3.29
C HIS A 8 8.81 -21.68 -3.77
N ALA A 9 9.11 -20.89 -4.80
CA ALA A 9 10.49 -20.59 -5.17
C ALA A 9 11.22 -19.99 -3.95
N GLN A 10 12.49 -20.36 -3.80
CA GLN A 10 13.34 -19.83 -2.73
C GLN A 10 13.33 -18.29 -2.85
N LEU A 11 12.92 -17.61 -1.78
CA LEU A 11 12.88 -16.16 -1.76
C LEU A 11 14.28 -15.65 -2.09
N ALA A 12 14.37 -14.70 -3.03
CA ALA A 12 15.63 -14.00 -3.24
C ALA A 12 16.10 -13.46 -1.88
N ALA A 13 17.40 -13.63 -1.59
CA ALA A 13 17.98 -13.06 -0.38
C ALA A 13 17.81 -11.54 -0.43
N PRO A 14 17.55 -10.87 0.70
CA PRO A 14 17.65 -9.42 0.76
C PRO A 14 19.03 -9.02 0.21
N GLY A 15 19.04 -8.16 -0.79
CA GLY A 15 20.25 -7.65 -1.41
C GLY A 15 20.05 -6.21 -1.85
N ASP A 16 21.07 -5.62 -2.44
CA ASP A 16 21.07 -4.22 -2.88
C ASP A 16 20.32 -4.00 -4.22
N ALA A 17 19.74 -5.06 -4.77
CA ALA A 17 18.93 -4.98 -5.98
C ALA A 17 17.70 -4.08 -5.74
N PRO A 18 17.28 -3.28 -6.74
CA PRO A 18 16.03 -2.53 -6.67
C PRO A 18 14.86 -3.45 -6.32
N LEU A 19 13.97 -3.00 -5.43
CA LEU A 19 12.77 -3.74 -5.09
C LEU A 19 11.87 -3.82 -6.33
N ASP A 20 11.55 -5.02 -6.80
CA ASP A 20 10.53 -5.23 -7.84
C ASP A 20 9.19 -5.74 -7.28
N GLN A 21 8.14 -5.67 -8.09
CA GLN A 21 6.78 -6.09 -7.73
C GLN A 21 6.68 -7.58 -7.42
N ALA A 22 7.35 -8.44 -8.19
CA ALA A 22 7.28 -9.89 -8.00
C ALA A 22 7.88 -10.28 -6.64
N TYR A 23 9.06 -9.75 -6.33
CA TYR A 23 9.72 -9.91 -5.04
C TYR A 23 8.85 -9.37 -3.90
N PHE A 24 8.28 -8.17 -4.04
CA PHE A 24 7.41 -7.59 -3.02
C PHE A 24 6.21 -8.50 -2.70
N TRP A 25 5.45 -8.92 -3.72
CA TRP A 25 4.24 -9.72 -3.52
C TRP A 25 4.53 -11.14 -3.04
N GLN A 26 5.65 -11.74 -3.45
CA GLN A 26 6.12 -13.01 -2.86
C GLN A 26 6.34 -12.88 -1.35
N ARG A 27 6.94 -11.78 -0.88
CA ARG A 27 7.13 -11.54 0.56
C ARG A 27 5.80 -11.27 1.26
N MET A 28 4.89 -10.54 0.63
CA MET A 28 3.57 -10.27 1.21
C MET A 28 2.75 -11.54 1.39
N SER A 29 2.82 -12.49 0.45
CA SER A 29 2.12 -13.78 0.58
C SER A 29 2.48 -14.57 1.84
N ARG A 30 3.70 -14.39 2.36
CA ARG A 30 4.16 -15.01 3.62
C ARG A 30 4.00 -14.13 4.85
N PHE A 31 3.82 -12.82 4.65
CA PHE A 31 3.61 -11.86 5.73
C PHE A 31 2.16 -11.81 6.20
N ILE A 32 1.23 -12.05 5.27
CA ILE A 32 -0.20 -12.21 5.54
C ILE A 32 -0.40 -13.46 6.41
N ARG A 33 -1.26 -13.33 7.41
CA ARG A 33 -1.59 -14.36 8.41
C ARG A 33 -3.08 -14.66 8.33
N GLU A 34 -3.46 -15.76 8.96
CA GLU A 34 -4.87 -16.08 9.21
C GLU A 34 -5.58 -14.92 9.89
N ASP A 35 -6.86 -14.75 9.56
CA ASP A 35 -7.72 -13.69 10.07
C ASP A 35 -7.24 -12.24 9.81
N ASP A 36 -6.29 -12.00 8.91
CA ASP A 36 -6.00 -10.64 8.46
C ASP A 36 -7.19 -10.03 7.68
N VAL A 37 -7.33 -8.70 7.75
CA VAL A 37 -8.19 -7.94 6.87
C VAL A 37 -7.32 -7.12 5.92
N LEU A 38 -7.42 -7.41 4.63
CA LEU A 38 -6.68 -6.73 3.58
C LEU A 38 -7.62 -5.75 2.87
N VAL A 39 -7.28 -4.48 2.87
CA VAL A 39 -7.94 -3.46 2.06
C VAL A 39 -7.01 -3.16 0.88
N VAL A 40 -7.51 -3.36 -0.34
CA VAL A 40 -6.65 -3.47 -1.52
C VAL A 40 -7.13 -2.55 -2.60
N GLU A 41 -6.29 -1.58 -2.96
CA GLU A 41 -6.59 -0.60 -3.98
C GLU A 41 -6.56 -1.21 -5.38
N ASN A 42 -7.36 -0.66 -6.27
CA ASN A 42 -7.32 -1.03 -7.68
C ASN A 42 -5.99 -0.63 -8.32
N GLY A 43 -5.63 -1.30 -9.41
CA GLY A 43 -4.32 -1.19 -10.05
C GLY A 43 -3.42 -2.36 -9.70
N THR A 44 -2.11 -2.11 -9.51
CA THR A 44 -1.12 -3.18 -9.31
C THR A 44 -1.38 -4.02 -8.05
N SER A 45 -1.85 -3.40 -6.97
CA SER A 45 -2.23 -4.10 -5.73
C SER A 45 -3.39 -5.08 -5.93
N GLY A 46 -4.49 -4.60 -6.52
CA GLY A 46 -5.66 -5.44 -6.81
C GLY A 46 -5.33 -6.62 -7.71
N ALA A 47 -4.54 -6.39 -8.77
CA ALA A 47 -4.11 -7.45 -9.67
C ALA A 47 -3.25 -8.52 -8.96
N ALA A 48 -2.31 -8.11 -8.11
CA ALA A 48 -1.44 -9.04 -7.40
C ALA A 48 -2.19 -9.87 -6.34
N VAL A 49 -3.04 -9.22 -5.54
CA VAL A 49 -3.83 -9.91 -4.52
C VAL A 49 -4.87 -10.84 -5.15
N GLY A 50 -5.47 -10.46 -6.27
CA GLY A 50 -6.45 -11.29 -6.98
C GLY A 50 -5.91 -12.65 -7.45
N GLY A 51 -4.59 -12.76 -7.67
CA GLY A 51 -3.92 -14.02 -8.01
C GLY A 51 -3.31 -14.77 -6.84
N MET A 52 -3.45 -14.28 -5.60
CA MET A 52 -2.76 -14.82 -4.42
C MET A 52 -3.63 -15.83 -3.66
N ARG A 53 -3.03 -16.96 -3.27
CA ARG A 53 -3.66 -17.89 -2.32
C ARG A 53 -3.57 -17.31 -0.91
N MET A 54 -4.71 -17.19 -0.23
CA MET A 54 -4.78 -16.61 1.11
C MET A 54 -4.83 -17.70 2.19
N PRO A 55 -4.26 -17.42 3.39
CA PRO A 55 -4.57 -18.16 4.60
C PRO A 55 -6.07 -18.12 4.96
N ASP A 56 -6.49 -19.03 5.81
CA ASP A 56 -7.88 -19.13 6.26
C ASP A 56 -8.32 -17.89 7.05
N GLY A 57 -9.62 -17.58 6.98
CA GLY A 57 -10.22 -16.46 7.72
C GLY A 57 -9.91 -15.07 7.15
N VAL A 58 -8.94 -14.93 6.24
CA VAL A 58 -8.59 -13.64 5.60
C VAL A 58 -9.80 -13.03 4.92
N LYS A 59 -10.00 -11.72 5.11
CA LYS A 59 -11.03 -10.94 4.41
C LYS A 59 -10.36 -9.91 3.51
N VAL A 60 -10.81 -9.84 2.26
CA VAL A 60 -10.31 -8.87 1.29
C VAL A 60 -11.43 -7.87 0.99
N VAL A 61 -11.14 -6.59 1.14
CA VAL A 61 -12.00 -5.47 0.75
C VAL A 61 -11.36 -4.78 -0.44
N ASN A 62 -12.02 -4.86 -1.59
CA ASN A 62 -11.63 -4.20 -2.83
C ASN A 62 -12.86 -3.58 -3.51
N GLN A 63 -12.65 -2.81 -4.57
CA GLN A 63 -13.74 -2.15 -5.29
C GLN A 63 -13.58 -2.28 -6.83
N PRO A 64 -13.54 -3.51 -7.38
CA PRO A 64 -13.20 -3.72 -8.78
C PRO A 64 -14.27 -3.23 -9.76
N ILE A 65 -15.53 -3.15 -9.34
CA ILE A 65 -16.65 -2.74 -10.20
C ILE A 65 -16.74 -1.22 -10.29
N TRP A 66 -16.81 -0.53 -9.14
CA TRP A 66 -16.96 0.94 -9.13
C TRP A 66 -15.67 1.67 -9.50
N GLY A 67 -14.50 1.09 -9.18
CA GLY A 67 -13.25 1.58 -9.76
C GLY A 67 -12.70 2.88 -9.18
N SER A 68 -13.22 3.39 -8.06
CA SER A 68 -12.82 4.71 -7.54
C SER A 68 -11.49 4.64 -6.80
N ILE A 69 -10.42 5.14 -7.42
CA ILE A 69 -9.11 5.24 -6.76
C ILE A 69 -9.18 6.12 -5.50
N GLY A 70 -8.43 5.74 -4.47
CA GLY A 70 -8.42 6.44 -3.17
C GLY A 70 -9.53 6.00 -2.22
N TYR A 71 -10.51 5.20 -2.68
CA TYR A 71 -11.57 4.63 -1.85
C TYR A 71 -11.01 3.83 -0.65
N THR A 72 -9.89 3.16 -0.84
CA THR A 72 -9.42 2.16 0.12
C THR A 72 -8.90 2.73 1.43
N LEU A 73 -8.41 3.97 1.46
CA LEU A 73 -7.93 4.59 2.68
C LEU A 73 -9.07 4.95 3.68
N PRO A 74 -10.19 5.57 3.29
CA PRO A 74 -11.36 5.69 4.15
C PRO A 74 -12.08 4.36 4.40
N ALA A 75 -12.08 3.44 3.43
CA ALA A 75 -12.61 2.09 3.67
C ALA A 75 -11.86 1.37 4.80
N LEU A 76 -10.52 1.54 4.88
CA LEU A 76 -9.69 1.00 5.96
C LEU A 76 -10.13 1.48 7.34
N LEU A 77 -10.50 2.76 7.50
CA LEU A 77 -11.06 3.25 8.75
C LEU A 77 -12.35 2.48 9.10
N GLY A 78 -13.23 2.30 8.12
CA GLY A 78 -14.46 1.52 8.30
C GLY A 78 -14.20 0.07 8.73
N THR A 79 -13.25 -0.61 8.10
CA THR A 79 -12.91 -2.00 8.46
C THR A 79 -12.32 -2.10 9.87
N LEU A 80 -11.46 -1.16 10.24
CA LEU A 80 -10.90 -1.06 11.60
C LEU A 80 -11.98 -0.89 12.65
N MET A 81 -13.00 -0.06 12.39
CA MET A 81 -14.12 0.13 13.30
C MET A 81 -15.03 -1.10 13.39
N ALA A 82 -15.21 -1.83 12.28
CA ALA A 82 -16.06 -3.02 12.24
C ALA A 82 -15.40 -4.25 12.89
N ALA A 83 -14.07 -4.36 12.84
CA ALA A 83 -13.33 -5.51 13.38
C ALA A 83 -12.03 -5.07 14.07
N PRO A 84 -12.10 -4.33 15.18
CA PRO A 84 -10.94 -3.73 15.85
C PRO A 84 -9.95 -4.76 16.42
N GLN A 85 -10.39 -6.00 16.67
CA GLN A 85 -9.58 -7.11 17.16
C GLN A 85 -8.70 -7.76 16.08
N ARG A 86 -8.96 -7.49 14.80
CA ARG A 86 -8.23 -8.08 13.68
C ARG A 86 -7.05 -7.20 13.28
N ARG A 87 -6.04 -7.80 12.64
CA ARG A 87 -4.94 -7.05 12.03
C ARG A 87 -5.38 -6.56 10.66
N HIS A 88 -5.26 -5.25 10.43
CA HIS A 88 -5.64 -4.61 9.16
C HIS A 88 -4.42 -4.16 8.37
N MET A 89 -4.44 -4.43 7.06
CA MET A 89 -3.40 -4.04 6.13
C MET A 89 -4.02 -3.33 4.93
N LEU A 90 -3.42 -2.22 4.50
CA LEU A 90 -3.81 -1.49 3.29
C LEU A 90 -2.69 -1.54 2.26
N PHE A 91 -3.02 -1.92 1.04
CA PHE A 91 -2.13 -1.82 -0.13
C PHE A 91 -2.67 -0.76 -1.09
N ILE A 92 -2.00 0.40 -1.16
CA ILE A 92 -2.47 1.57 -1.91
C ILE A 92 -1.34 2.17 -2.75
N GLY A 93 -1.65 2.57 -3.97
CA GLY A 93 -0.70 3.31 -4.83
C GLY A 93 -0.53 4.76 -4.38
N ASP A 94 0.59 5.37 -4.75
CA ASP A 94 0.86 6.79 -4.51
C ASP A 94 -0.19 7.72 -5.13
N GLY A 95 -0.61 7.49 -6.37
CA GLY A 95 -1.66 8.25 -7.04
C GLY A 95 -2.99 8.18 -6.27
N SER A 96 -3.46 6.97 -5.97
CA SER A 96 -4.70 6.76 -5.20
C SER A 96 -4.65 7.38 -3.81
N PHE A 97 -3.49 7.30 -3.14
CA PHE A 97 -3.30 7.86 -1.81
C PHE A 97 -3.47 9.38 -1.80
N GLN A 98 -3.04 10.09 -2.86
CA GLN A 98 -3.15 11.55 -2.92
C GLN A 98 -4.59 12.07 -2.85
N LEU A 99 -5.57 11.30 -3.34
CA LEU A 99 -6.98 11.72 -3.37
C LEU A 99 -7.62 11.78 -1.98
N THR A 100 -7.17 10.92 -1.06
CA THR A 100 -7.82 10.73 0.25
C THR A 100 -6.86 10.75 1.43
N ALA A 101 -5.61 11.20 1.23
CA ALA A 101 -4.55 11.22 2.24
C ALA A 101 -4.94 11.86 3.59
N GLN A 102 -5.84 12.85 3.57
CA GLN A 102 -6.38 13.51 4.76
C GLN A 102 -6.96 12.52 5.79
N GLU A 103 -7.43 11.35 5.35
CA GLU A 103 -8.02 10.34 6.23
C GLU A 103 -7.01 9.72 7.20
N VAL A 104 -5.69 9.84 6.91
CA VAL A 104 -4.64 9.51 7.88
C VAL A 104 -4.80 10.35 9.15
N SER A 105 -5.25 11.60 9.06
CA SER A 105 -5.54 12.42 10.25
C SER A 105 -6.63 11.80 11.12
N THR A 106 -7.68 11.24 10.50
CA THR A 106 -8.76 10.54 11.21
C THR A 106 -8.25 9.26 11.87
N LEU A 107 -7.48 8.43 11.15
CA LEU A 107 -6.85 7.23 11.70
C LEU A 107 -6.00 7.56 12.94
N LEU A 108 -5.23 8.65 12.87
CA LEU A 108 -4.43 9.13 14.00
C LEU A 108 -5.29 9.63 15.16
N ARG A 109 -6.37 10.37 14.87
CA ARG A 109 -7.32 10.88 15.89
C ARG A 109 -7.98 9.74 16.67
N TYR A 110 -8.31 8.64 16.00
CA TYR A 110 -8.93 7.46 16.62
C TYR A 110 -7.91 6.41 17.07
N GLU A 111 -6.62 6.76 17.14
CA GLU A 111 -5.54 5.90 17.63
C GLU A 111 -5.43 4.54 16.91
N GLN A 112 -5.87 4.48 15.66
CA GLN A 112 -5.92 3.26 14.87
C GLN A 112 -4.53 2.80 14.45
N LYS A 113 -4.34 1.48 14.34
CA LYS A 113 -3.01 0.88 14.07
C LYS A 113 -2.96 -0.08 12.88
N PRO A 114 -3.45 0.32 11.68
CA PRO A 114 -3.26 -0.49 10.49
C PRO A 114 -1.80 -0.47 10.00
N ILE A 115 -1.46 -1.46 9.17
CA ILE A 115 -0.21 -1.47 8.40
C ILE A 115 -0.53 -0.95 7.00
N ILE A 116 0.08 0.16 6.59
CA ILE A 116 -0.15 0.75 5.25
C ILE A 116 1.09 0.55 4.39
N PHE A 117 0.93 -0.19 3.30
CA PHE A 117 1.90 -0.34 2.22
C PHE A 117 1.57 0.66 1.11
N LEU A 118 2.28 1.78 1.11
CA LEU A 118 2.22 2.78 0.05
C LEU A 118 3.18 2.37 -1.08
N ILE A 119 2.63 1.97 -2.21
CA ILE A 119 3.40 1.59 -3.40
C ILE A 119 3.70 2.86 -4.19
N ASN A 120 4.91 3.36 -4.03
CA ASN A 120 5.40 4.54 -4.73
C ASN A 120 6.17 4.10 -5.98
N ASN A 121 5.52 4.22 -7.13
CA ASN A 121 6.07 3.91 -8.45
C ASN A 121 5.95 5.09 -9.42
N ASP A 122 5.79 6.29 -8.88
CA ASP A 122 5.83 7.57 -9.60
C ASP A 122 4.67 7.74 -10.59
N GLY A 123 3.46 7.39 -10.12
CA GLY A 123 2.22 7.69 -10.81
C GLY A 123 1.36 6.49 -11.20
N TYR A 124 0.50 6.74 -12.18
CA TYR A 124 -0.60 5.86 -12.58
C TYR A 124 -0.12 4.70 -13.44
N THR A 125 0.51 3.72 -12.79
CA THR A 125 1.18 2.60 -13.47
C THR A 125 0.21 1.73 -14.29
N ILE A 126 -1.02 1.50 -13.83
CA ILE A 126 -1.95 0.65 -14.57
C ILE A 126 -2.44 1.34 -15.85
N GLU A 127 -2.64 2.66 -15.79
CA GLU A 127 -3.00 3.52 -16.90
C GLU A 127 -1.88 3.53 -17.95
N ARG A 128 -0.61 3.56 -17.53
CA ARG A 128 0.54 3.42 -18.44
C ARG A 128 0.51 2.10 -19.24
N TYR A 129 -0.05 1.02 -18.68
CA TYR A 129 -0.24 -0.26 -19.40
C TYR A 129 -1.48 -0.27 -20.31
N ILE A 130 -2.47 0.57 -20.04
CA ILE A 130 -3.72 0.64 -20.83
C ILE A 130 -3.54 1.60 -22.00
N LEU A 131 -3.15 2.84 -21.72
CA LEU A 131 -3.03 3.90 -22.72
C LEU A 131 -2.01 4.97 -22.28
N GLY A 132 -1.10 5.31 -23.19
CA GLY A 132 -0.16 6.40 -23.00
C GLY A 132 0.92 6.10 -21.97
N GLU A 133 1.70 5.02 -22.18
CA GLU A 133 2.81 4.59 -21.33
C GLU A 133 3.71 5.76 -20.87
N ASN A 134 4.00 6.69 -21.79
CA ASN A 134 4.87 7.85 -21.58
C ASN A 134 4.10 9.18 -21.57
N SER A 135 2.78 9.16 -21.42
CA SER A 135 1.97 10.37 -21.43
C SER A 135 1.98 11.06 -20.08
N SER A 136 2.06 12.39 -20.09
CA SER A 136 2.23 13.22 -18.88
C SER A 136 1.03 13.20 -17.93
N TYR A 137 -0.17 12.84 -18.41
CA TYR A 137 -1.35 12.70 -17.55
C TYR A 137 -1.26 11.50 -16.59
N ASN A 138 -0.31 10.58 -16.82
CA ASN A 138 -0.02 9.47 -15.91
C ASN A 138 1.03 9.82 -14.84
N ASP A 139 1.66 10.98 -14.95
CA ASP A 139 2.60 11.51 -13.97
C ASP A 139 1.84 12.18 -12.82
N ILE A 140 2.36 12.06 -11.59
CA ILE A 140 1.78 12.68 -10.41
C ILE A 140 2.78 13.62 -9.73
N GLY A 141 2.28 14.60 -8.97
CA GLY A 141 3.14 15.45 -8.17
C GLY A 141 3.90 14.62 -7.12
N PRO A 142 5.24 14.71 -7.03
CA PRO A 142 6.00 13.88 -6.11
C PRO A 142 5.75 14.32 -4.66
N TRP A 143 5.22 13.41 -3.83
CA TRP A 143 5.04 13.64 -2.40
C TRP A 143 6.13 12.94 -1.61
N THR A 144 6.75 13.64 -0.68
CA THR A 144 7.60 13.00 0.32
C THR A 144 6.72 12.51 1.47
N THR A 145 6.48 11.20 1.52
CA THR A 145 5.64 10.54 2.53
C THR A 145 5.94 10.97 3.99
N PRO A 146 7.20 11.20 4.41
CA PRO A 146 7.49 11.69 5.77
C PRO A 146 6.87 13.06 6.09
N ASN A 147 6.74 13.95 5.09
CA ASN A 147 6.18 15.28 5.28
C ASN A 147 4.66 15.24 5.39
N CYS A 148 3.99 14.36 4.63
CA CYS A 148 2.54 14.16 4.72
C CYS A 148 2.12 13.79 6.15
N ARG A 149 2.84 12.86 6.80
CA ARG A 149 2.58 12.53 8.21
C ARG A 149 2.66 13.75 9.11
N ARG A 150 3.71 14.57 8.97
CA ARG A 150 3.92 15.74 9.82
C ARG A 150 2.78 16.76 9.69
N CYS A 151 2.27 16.96 8.48
CA CYS A 151 1.17 17.88 8.21
C CYS A 151 -0.19 17.35 8.70
N LEU A 152 -0.37 16.03 8.74
CA LEU A 152 -1.64 15.38 9.09
C LEU A 152 -1.76 14.99 10.57
N ILE A 153 -0.71 15.22 11.38
CA ILE A 153 -0.78 15.08 12.83
C ILE A 153 -1.60 16.25 13.40
N PRO A 154 -2.71 16.01 14.13
CA PRO A 154 -3.47 17.07 14.77
C PRO A 154 -2.58 17.93 15.69
N ARG A 155 -2.65 19.26 15.56
CA ARG A 155 -1.94 20.18 16.47
C ARG A 155 -2.52 20.02 17.89
N ARG A 156 -1.63 19.82 18.86
CA ARG A 156 -1.97 19.63 20.28
C ARG A 156 -2.87 20.76 20.80
N GLY A 157 -4.14 20.45 21.10
CA GLY A 157 -5.00 21.29 21.95
C GLY A 157 -4.67 21.06 23.43
N ARG A 158 -4.75 22.10 24.26
CA ARG A 158 -4.29 22.13 25.67
C ARG A 158 -4.97 21.16 26.64
N SER A 159 -5.89 20.30 26.21
CA SER A 159 -6.64 19.38 27.10
C SER A 159 -6.52 17.89 26.76
N ALA A 160 -5.77 17.50 25.71
CA ALA A 160 -5.58 16.08 25.41
C ALA A 160 -4.56 15.47 26.38
N ARG A 161 -5.00 14.43 27.12
CA ARG A 161 -4.19 13.64 28.07
C ARG A 161 -2.79 13.41 27.53
N ARG A 162 -1.81 13.56 28.42
CA ARG A 162 -0.38 13.38 28.19
C ARG A 162 -0.11 12.01 27.54
N TRP A 163 -0.04 11.98 26.21
CA TRP A 163 0.50 10.85 25.47
C TRP A 163 1.99 10.75 25.79
N LYS A 164 2.32 9.88 26.75
CA LYS A 164 3.70 9.41 26.94
C LYS A 164 4.03 8.57 25.71
N PRO A 165 5.14 8.84 24.99
CA PRO A 165 5.71 7.81 24.14
C PRO A 165 6.09 6.67 25.08
N ALA A 166 5.36 5.56 25.03
CA ALA A 166 5.85 4.35 25.66
C ALA A 166 7.15 3.99 24.93
N SER A 167 8.22 3.89 25.70
CA SER A 167 9.61 3.72 25.28
C SER A 167 9.89 2.43 24.50
N SER A 168 8.86 1.64 24.19
CA SER A 168 8.92 0.38 23.44
C SER A 168 8.27 0.44 22.05
N TRP A 169 7.66 1.54 21.62
CA TRP A 169 6.83 1.59 20.40
C TRP A 169 7.55 2.23 19.22
N SER A 170 8.42 1.46 18.55
CA SER A 170 8.88 1.83 17.21
C SER A 170 7.77 1.52 16.20
N TRP A 171 7.01 2.53 15.79
CA TRP A 171 6.26 2.44 14.53
C TRP A 171 7.28 2.38 13.38
N ARG A 172 7.70 1.17 12.98
CA ARG A 172 8.45 0.99 11.73
C ARG A 172 7.48 1.19 10.57
N TRP A 173 7.45 2.40 10.04
CA TRP A 173 7.14 2.57 8.62
C TRP A 173 8.25 1.87 7.85
N SER A 174 7.97 0.73 7.25
CA SER A 174 8.80 0.24 6.15
C SER A 174 8.41 1.02 4.90
N THR A 175 8.79 2.30 4.84
CA THR A 175 8.72 3.05 3.58
C THR A 175 9.86 2.56 2.70
N LEU A 176 9.56 1.62 1.80
CA LEU A 176 10.46 1.29 0.70
C LEU A 176 10.52 2.49 -0.24
N HIS A 177 11.50 3.37 -0.02
CA HIS A 177 11.81 4.48 -0.92
C HIS A 177 12.62 3.92 -2.10
N VAL A 178 11.95 3.57 -3.20
CA VAL A 178 12.64 3.27 -4.46
C VAL A 178 12.82 4.58 -5.23
N ARG A 179 13.83 5.38 -4.85
CA ARG A 179 14.38 6.39 -5.77
C ARG A 179 15.36 5.68 -6.70
N LYS A 180 14.89 5.15 -7.82
CA LYS A 180 15.71 4.91 -9.02
C LYS A 180 14.80 4.65 -10.21
N ARG A 181 14.98 5.49 -11.23
CA ARG A 181 14.26 5.52 -12.50
C ARG A 181 14.12 4.11 -13.09
N TRP A 182 12.90 3.66 -13.25
CA TRP A 182 12.59 2.38 -13.87
C TRP A 182 12.97 2.42 -15.36
N ARG A 183 13.80 1.46 -15.80
CA ARG A 183 14.04 1.19 -17.22
C ARG A 183 13.87 -0.31 -17.42
N LEU A 184 12.67 -0.73 -17.80
CA LEU A 184 12.42 -2.11 -18.20
C LEU A 184 12.82 -2.25 -19.68
N SER A 185 13.77 -3.14 -19.97
CA SER A 185 14.14 -3.48 -21.34
C SER A 185 13.04 -4.34 -21.96
N ARG A 186 12.46 -3.87 -23.06
CA ARG A 186 11.61 -4.69 -23.93
C ARG A 186 12.47 -5.80 -24.53
N SER A 187 12.26 -7.06 -24.14
CA SER A 187 12.58 -8.18 -25.02
C SER A 187 11.43 -8.33 -26.01
N ASN A 188 11.78 -8.25 -27.30
CA ASN A 188 10.89 -8.36 -28.45
C ASN A 188 9.88 -9.51 -28.31
N CYS A 189 8.61 -9.23 -28.56
CA CYS A 189 7.70 -10.19 -29.18
C CYS A 189 6.89 -9.48 -30.25
N ARG A 190 6.97 -10.06 -31.45
CA ARG A 190 6.15 -9.79 -32.62
C ARG A 190 4.70 -10.17 -32.37
#